data_AF-A0A5J5AUB3-F1
#
_entry.id   AF-A0A5J5AUB3-F1
#
_cell.length_a   1.000
_cell.length_b   1.000
_cell.length_c   1.000
_cell.angle_alpha   90.00
_cell.angle_beta   90.00
_cell.angle_gamma   90.00
#
_symmetry.space_group_name_H-M   'P 1'
#
loop_
_entity.id
_entity.type
_entity.pdbx_description
1 polymer ?
#
loop_
_entity_poly.entity_id
_entity_poly.type
_entity_poly.pdbx_seq_one_letter_code
_entity_poly.pdbx_strand_id
1 'polypeptide(L)'
;MMVDLASFSDEKFDAKKWINAACQARHPQDPLEHHLVDLEMKLQMMSEEIAASLEEQSAAALLRVPRATRDVVRLRDDTHSLRNSVAGILLKLKKAEGSSAESIATLAKVDTVKRRMEAAYETLQDAAGLTQLSSTVEGVFASGDLPRAAETLANMRTLLVCCWRGGRIC
;
A
#
# COMPACT_ATOMS: atom_id res chain seq x y z
N MET A 1 -59.06 10.39 10.02
CA MET A 1 -58.09 10.67 11.10
C MET A 1 -57.13 9.50 11.16
N MET A 2 -55.83 9.73 10.98
CA MET A 2 -54.81 8.70 11.12
C MET A 2 -54.61 8.47 12.62
N VAL A 3 -54.80 7.24 13.09
CA VAL A 3 -54.61 6.88 14.49
C VAL A 3 -53.11 6.84 14.78
N ASP A 4 -52.64 7.64 15.73
CA ASP A 4 -51.24 7.66 16.12
C ASP A 4 -50.93 6.47 17.04
N LEU A 5 -50.35 5.41 16.46
CA LEU A 5 -49.96 4.19 17.14
C LEU A 5 -48.84 4.41 18.19
N ALA A 6 -48.04 5.47 18.05
CA ALA A 6 -46.96 5.77 18.99
C ALA A 6 -47.50 6.13 20.37
N SER A 7 -48.67 6.78 20.42
CA SER A 7 -49.33 7.16 21.67
C SER A 7 -49.72 5.94 22.53
N PHE A 8 -50.04 4.79 21.91
CA PHE A 8 -50.39 3.56 22.62
C PHE A 8 -49.18 2.82 23.23
N SER A 9 -47.96 3.20 22.82
CA SER A 9 -46.73 2.59 23.32
C SER A 9 -46.17 3.29 24.56
N ASP A 10 -46.75 4.42 24.98
CA ASP A 10 -46.33 5.17 26.16
C ASP A 10 -46.84 4.50 27.46
N GLU A 11 -45.97 4.33 28.45
CA GLU A 11 -46.32 3.79 29.77
C GLU A 11 -47.35 4.65 30.52
N LYS A 12 -47.48 5.94 30.17
CA LYS A 12 -48.45 6.86 30.78
C LYS A 12 -49.72 7.05 29.95
N PHE A 13 -50.01 6.15 29.01
CA PHE A 13 -51.18 6.26 28.15
C PHE A 13 -52.50 6.28 28.94
N ASP A 14 -53.27 7.35 28.76
CA ASP A 14 -54.58 7.54 29.41
C ASP A 14 -55.71 7.25 28.40
N ALA A 15 -56.19 6.01 28.43
CA ALA A 15 -57.23 5.53 27.52
C ALA A 15 -58.51 6.39 27.59
N LYS A 16 -58.88 6.92 28.76
CA LYS A 16 -60.09 7.73 28.92
C LYS A 16 -59.95 9.08 28.23
N LYS A 17 -58.80 9.74 28.40
CA LYS A 17 -58.52 11.01 27.70
C LYS A 17 -58.47 10.81 26.19
N TRP A 18 -57.86 9.72 25.74
CA TRP A 18 -57.79 9.40 24.32
C TRP A 18 -59.16 9.15 23.70
N ILE A 19 -60.00 8.31 24.32
CA ILE A 19 -61.38 8.05 23.85
C ILE A 19 -62.19 9.35 23.83
N ASN A 20 -62.11 10.16 24.89
CA ASN A 20 -62.82 11.43 24.95
C ASN A 20 -62.39 12.40 23.84
N ALA A 21 -61.08 12.48 23.54
CA ALA A 21 -60.57 13.29 22.43
C ALA A 21 -61.03 12.74 21.07
N ALA A 22 -61.02 11.41 20.88
CA ALA A 22 -61.48 10.77 19.66
C ALA A 22 -62.99 10.95 19.42
N CYS A 23 -63.79 11.01 20.48
CA CYS A 23 -65.22 11.32 20.44
C CYS A 23 -65.49 12.81 20.15
N GLN A 24 -64.66 13.72 20.67
CA GLN A 24 -64.78 15.16 20.41
C GLN A 24 -64.42 15.54 18.98
N ALA A 25 -63.56 14.76 18.32
CA ALA A 25 -63.17 14.97 16.94
C ALA A 25 -64.14 14.36 15.91
N ARG A 26 -65.28 13.83 16.36
CA ARG A 26 -66.37 13.35 15.51
C ARG A 26 -67.05 14.50 14.78
N HIS A 27 -67.61 14.24 13.59
CA HIS A 27 -68.50 15.20 12.94
C HIS A 27 -69.80 15.38 13.76
N PRO A 28 -70.32 16.61 13.94
CA PRO A 28 -71.50 16.87 14.78
C PRO A 28 -72.78 16.14 14.35
N GLN A 29 -72.86 15.72 13.07
CA GLN A 29 -74.04 15.06 12.49
C GLN A 29 -74.03 13.53 12.65
N ASP A 30 -72.88 12.93 12.98
CA ASP A 30 -72.79 11.47 13.11
C ASP A 30 -73.30 11.01 14.49
N PRO A 31 -74.10 9.93 14.56
CA PRO A 31 -74.42 9.28 15.82
C PRO A 31 -73.17 8.80 16.55
N LEU A 32 -73.12 9.00 17.87
CA LEU A 32 -71.96 8.59 18.69
C LEU A 32 -71.68 7.09 18.57
N GLU A 33 -72.74 6.28 18.58
CA GLU A 33 -72.64 4.81 18.52
C GLU A 33 -72.00 4.33 17.22
N HIS A 34 -72.39 4.92 16.08
CA HIS A 34 -71.81 4.57 14.78
C HIS A 34 -70.31 4.89 14.73
N HIS A 35 -69.91 6.08 15.21
CA HIS A 35 -68.50 6.47 15.24
C HIS A 35 -67.66 5.59 16.18
N LEU A 36 -68.22 5.15 17.31
CA LEU A 36 -67.53 4.24 18.22
C LEU A 36 -67.33 2.85 17.60
N VAL A 37 -68.35 2.31 16.94
CA VAL A 37 -68.25 1.03 16.22
C VAL A 37 -67.23 1.11 15.08
N ASP A 38 -67.23 2.21 14.31
CA ASP A 38 -66.24 2.44 13.26
C ASP A 38 -64.81 2.55 13.81
N LEU A 39 -64.64 3.19 14.97
CA LEU A 39 -63.36 3.33 15.64
C LEU A 39 -62.86 1.99 16.18
N GLU A 40 -63.73 1.21 16.81
CA GLU A 40 -63.46 -0.14 17.27
C GLU A 40 -63.01 -1.03 16.11
N MET A 41 -63.77 -1.05 15.01
CA MET A 41 -63.44 -1.85 13.83
C MET A 41 -62.08 -1.44 13.23
N LYS A 42 -61.78 -0.13 13.18
CA LYS A 42 -60.47 0.36 12.71
C LYS A 42 -59.33 -0.07 13.62
N LEU A 43 -59.49 0.04 14.94
CA LEU A 43 -58.48 -0.39 15.90
C LEU A 43 -58.24 -1.90 15.79
N GLN A 44 -59.31 -2.69 15.64
CA GLN A 44 -59.21 -4.14 15.48
C GLN A 44 -58.46 -4.51 14.19
N MET A 45 -58.85 -3.94 13.04
CA MET A 45 -58.17 -4.18 11.77
C MET A 45 -56.68 -3.80 11.83
N MET A 46 -56.34 -2.66 12.44
CA MET A 46 -54.94 -2.27 12.62
C MET A 46 -54.18 -3.23 13.54
N SER A 47 -54.81 -3.73 14.60
CA SER A 47 -54.17 -4.73 15.47
C SER A 47 -53.88 -6.02 14.71
N GLU A 48 -54.81 -6.48 13.87
CA GLU A 48 -54.63 -7.67 13.03
C GLU A 48 -53.55 -7.44 11.97
N GLU A 49 -53.51 -6.26 11.34
CA GLU A 49 -52.49 -5.89 10.36
C GLU A 49 -51.08 -5.82 10.98
N ILE A 50 -50.95 -5.22 12.18
CA ILE A 50 -49.68 -5.16 12.91
C ILE A 50 -49.21 -6.58 13.27
N ALA A 51 -50.11 -7.44 13.75
CA ALA A 51 -49.77 -8.81 14.08
C ALA A 51 -49.30 -9.60 12.84
N ALA A 52 -50.03 -9.51 11.73
CA ALA A 52 -49.67 -10.16 10.48
C ALA A 52 -48.33 -9.65 9.91
N SER A 53 -48.13 -8.33 9.91
CA SER A 53 -46.88 -7.71 9.45
C SER A 53 -45.71 -8.13 10.33
N LEU A 54 -45.89 -8.16 11.65
CA LEU A 54 -44.87 -8.60 12.58
C LEU A 54 -44.51 -10.07 12.37
N GLU A 55 -45.48 -10.94 12.15
CA GLU A 55 -45.24 -12.36 11.87
C GLU A 55 -44.47 -12.56 10.56
N GLU A 56 -44.86 -11.85 9.49
CA GLU A 56 -44.17 -11.90 8.20
C GLU A 56 -42.72 -11.41 8.32
N GLN A 57 -42.50 -10.25 8.96
CA GLN A 57 -41.14 -9.71 9.14
C GLN A 57 -40.30 -10.59 10.05
N SER A 58 -40.88 -11.17 11.09
CA SER A 58 -40.19 -12.09 11.99
C SER A 58 -39.77 -13.37 11.26
N ALA A 59 -40.67 -13.97 10.47
CA ALA A 59 -40.36 -15.14 9.65
C ALA A 59 -39.26 -14.85 8.62
N ALA A 60 -39.32 -13.68 7.98
CA ALA A 60 -38.28 -13.24 7.05
C ALA A 60 -36.93 -13.01 7.76
N ALA A 61 -36.93 -12.40 8.95
CA ALA A 61 -35.74 -12.16 9.75
C ALA A 61 -35.07 -13.47 10.19
N LEU A 62 -35.86 -14.46 10.63
CA LEU A 62 -35.38 -15.78 11.02
C LEU A 62 -34.60 -16.49 9.90
N LEU A 63 -34.93 -16.22 8.63
CA LEU A 63 -34.22 -16.78 7.49
C LEU A 63 -33.03 -15.92 7.05
N ARG A 64 -33.16 -14.59 7.07
CA ARG A 64 -32.14 -13.65 6.57
C ARG A 64 -30.97 -13.48 7.53
N VAL A 65 -31.23 -13.37 8.83
CA VAL A 65 -30.19 -13.09 9.84
C VAL A 65 -29.13 -14.19 9.88
N PRO A 66 -29.46 -15.49 9.97
CA PRO A 66 -28.45 -16.55 10.01
C PRO A 66 -27.63 -16.65 8.71
N ARG A 67 -28.23 -16.32 7.56
CA ARG A 67 -27.52 -16.27 6.28
C ARG A 67 -26.50 -15.13 6.28
N ALA A 68 -26.92 -13.93 6.64
CA ALA A 68 -26.02 -12.78 6.75
C ALA A 68 -24.89 -13.03 7.75
N THR A 69 -25.18 -13.62 8.92
CA THR A 69 -24.16 -13.99 9.90
C THR A 69 -23.12 -14.95 9.33
N ARG A 70 -23.56 -15.96 8.56
CA ARG A 70 -22.65 -16.91 7.91
C ARG A 70 -21.74 -16.24 6.88
N ASP A 71 -22.30 -15.33 6.09
CA ASP A 71 -21.54 -14.60 5.07
C ASP A 71 -20.49 -13.69 5.72
N VAL A 72 -20.82 -13.02 6.83
CA VAL A 72 -19.87 -12.22 7.62
C VAL A 72 -18.75 -13.09 8.18
N VAL A 73 -19.06 -14.27 8.71
CA VAL A 73 -18.05 -15.22 9.22
C VAL A 73 -17.12 -15.67 8.09
N ARG A 74 -17.66 -16.01 6.92
CA ARG A 74 -16.85 -16.39 5.76
C ARG A 74 -15.94 -15.25 5.31
N LEU A 75 -16.47 -14.02 5.22
CA LEU A 75 -15.69 -12.84 4.85
C LEU A 75 -14.56 -12.56 5.85
N ARG A 76 -14.81 -12.76 7.15
CA ARG A 76 -13.77 -12.65 8.19
C ARG A 76 -12.65 -13.67 7.95
N ASP A 77 -12.98 -14.91 7.61
CA ASP A 77 -11.98 -15.94 7.38
C ASP A 77 -11.17 -15.66 6.10
N ASP A 78 -11.83 -15.19 5.03
CA ASP A 78 -11.18 -14.76 3.78
C ASP A 78 -10.22 -13.58 4.02
N THR A 79 -10.65 -12.57 4.79
CA THR A 79 -9.79 -11.42 5.14
C THR A 79 -8.58 -11.83 6.00
N HIS A 80 -8.75 -12.79 6.91
CA HIS A 80 -7.63 -13.33 7.67
C HIS A 80 -6.65 -14.11 6.77
N SER A 81 -7.16 -14.91 5.83
CA SER A 81 -6.34 -15.62 4.85
C SER A 81 -5.55 -14.66 3.96
N LEU A 82 -6.20 -13.59 3.49
CA LEU A 82 -5.56 -12.54 2.70
C LEU A 82 -4.47 -11.83 3.50
N ARG A 83 -4.75 -11.46 4.76
CA ARG A 83 -3.75 -10.85 5.65
C ARG A 83 -2.50 -11.72 5.80
N ASN A 84 -2.69 -13.02 6.02
CA ASN A 84 -1.58 -13.97 6.14
C ASN A 84 -0.78 -14.06 4.83
N SER A 85 -1.47 -14.07 3.69
CA SER A 85 -0.84 -14.07 2.36
C SER A 85 0.00 -12.82 2.13
N VAL A 86 -0.54 -11.63 2.44
CA VAL A 86 0.17 -10.35 2.35
C VAL A 86 1.38 -10.31 3.28
N ALA A 87 1.23 -10.75 4.53
CA ALA A 87 2.36 -10.84 5.47
C ALA A 87 3.46 -11.78 4.95
N GLY A 88 3.08 -12.91 4.34
CA GLY A 88 4.02 -13.82 3.68
C GLY A 88 4.75 -13.19 2.50
N ILE A 89 4.04 -12.40 1.67
CA ILE A 89 4.65 -11.66 0.55
C ILE A 89 5.64 -10.60 1.08
N LEU A 90 5.26 -9.84 2.12
CA LEU A 90 6.14 -8.84 2.73
C LEU A 90 7.42 -9.47 3.30
N LEU A 91 7.33 -10.64 3.93
CA LEU A 91 8.49 -11.37 4.42
C LEU A 91 9.40 -11.83 3.28
N LYS A 92 8.82 -12.35 2.18
CA LYS A 92 9.59 -12.74 0.99
C LYS A 92 10.26 -11.52 0.34
N LEU A 93 9.60 -10.37 0.29
CA LEU A 93 10.15 -9.14 -0.25
C LEU A 93 11.35 -8.66 0.59
N LYS A 94 11.21 -8.59 1.92
CA LYS A 94 12.33 -8.24 2.82
C LYS A 94 13.52 -9.18 2.67
N LYS A 95 13.27 -10.48 2.52
CA LYS A 95 14.33 -11.47 2.27
C LYS A 95 15.03 -11.23 0.93
N ALA A 96 14.26 -10.95 -0.12
CA ALA A 96 14.79 -10.65 -1.45
C ALA A 96 15.61 -9.35 -1.47
N GLU A 97 15.13 -8.31 -0.78
CA GLU A 97 15.87 -7.05 -0.61
C GLU A 97 17.22 -7.27 0.10
N GLY A 98 17.24 -8.03 1.20
CA GLY A 98 18.48 -8.36 1.92
C GLY A 98 19.49 -9.12 1.05
N SER A 99 19.01 -10.14 0.31
CA SER A 99 19.86 -10.93 -0.60
C SER A 99 20.38 -10.10 -1.78
N SER A 100 19.57 -9.17 -2.30
CA SER A 100 19.99 -8.24 -3.34
C SER A 100 21.06 -7.27 -2.84
N ALA A 101 20.89 -6.72 -1.63
CA ALA A 101 21.89 -5.84 -1.01
C ALA A 101 23.24 -6.55 -0.80
N GLU A 102 23.23 -7.82 -0.38
CA GLU A 102 24.43 -8.64 -0.26
C GLU A 102 25.10 -8.88 -1.62
N SER A 103 24.30 -9.17 -2.65
CA SER A 103 24.78 -9.33 -4.04
C SER A 103 25.40 -8.04 -4.58
N ILE A 104 24.79 -6.88 -4.32
CA ILE A 104 25.35 -5.57 -4.71
C ILE A 104 26.66 -5.29 -3.95
N ALA A 105 26.73 -5.61 -2.66
CA ALA A 105 27.95 -5.44 -1.87
C ALA A 105 29.11 -6.32 -2.37
N THR A 106 28.83 -7.55 -2.79
CA THR A 106 29.86 -8.41 -3.41
C THR A 106 30.32 -7.88 -4.76
N LEU A 107 29.40 -7.40 -5.61
CA LEU A 107 29.74 -6.75 -6.88
C LEU A 107 30.62 -5.50 -6.67
N ALA A 108 30.34 -4.69 -5.65
CA ALA A 108 31.15 -3.51 -5.31
C ALA A 108 32.59 -3.88 -4.90
N LYS A 109 32.77 -5.01 -4.18
CA LYS A 109 34.11 -5.53 -3.86
C LYS A 109 34.86 -5.96 -5.13
N VAL A 110 34.19 -6.64 -6.06
CA VAL A 110 34.79 -7.04 -7.34
C VAL A 110 35.16 -5.81 -8.18
N ASP A 111 34.30 -4.80 -8.25
CA ASP A 111 34.58 -3.54 -8.97
C ASP A 111 35.79 -2.79 -8.38
N THR A 112 35.97 -2.85 -7.06
CA THR A 112 37.16 -2.28 -6.40
C THR A 112 38.43 -3.01 -6.81
N VAL A 113 38.41 -4.35 -6.86
CA VAL A 113 39.55 -5.15 -7.32
C VAL A 113 39.83 -4.87 -8.79
N LYS A 114 38.80 -4.77 -9.63
CA LYS A 114 38.92 -4.44 -11.04
C LYS A 114 39.58 -3.06 -11.24
N ARG A 115 39.11 -2.01 -10.56
CA ARG A 115 39.74 -0.68 -10.63
C ARG A 115 41.21 -0.71 -10.20
N ARG A 116 41.55 -1.49 -9.17
CA ARG A 116 42.95 -1.66 -8.74
C ARG A 116 43.79 -2.38 -9.80
N MET A 117 43.23 -3.40 -10.45
CA MET A 117 43.90 -4.09 -11.56
C MET A 117 44.09 -3.17 -12.77
N GLU A 118 43.08 -2.39 -13.14
CA GLU A 118 43.15 -1.43 -14.25
C GLU A 118 44.22 -0.36 -13.98
N ALA A 119 44.25 0.20 -12.77
CA ALA A 119 45.29 1.14 -12.38
C ALA A 119 46.71 0.52 -12.42
N ALA A 120 46.86 -0.71 -11.91
CA ALA A 120 48.14 -1.41 -11.99
C ALA A 120 48.54 -1.70 -13.44
N TYR A 121 47.60 -2.07 -14.29
CA TYR A 121 47.84 -2.31 -15.71
C TYR A 121 48.29 -1.03 -16.44
N GLU A 122 47.62 0.10 -16.20
CA GLU A 122 48.04 1.40 -16.74
C GLU A 122 49.46 1.76 -16.29
N THR A 123 49.78 1.60 -15.00
CA THR A 123 51.15 1.87 -14.51
C THR A 123 52.20 0.96 -15.13
N LEU A 124 51.88 -0.32 -15.36
CA LEU A 124 52.78 -1.27 -16.02
C LEU A 124 52.97 -0.92 -17.50
N GLN A 125 51.91 -0.49 -18.19
CA GLN A 125 51.98 -0.08 -19.58
C GLN A 125 52.82 1.20 -19.74
N ASP A 126 52.63 2.19 -18.87
CA ASP A 126 53.44 3.41 -18.85
C ASP A 126 54.91 3.09 -18.56
N ALA A 127 55.20 2.20 -17.60
CA ALA A 127 56.55 1.76 -17.29
C ALA A 127 57.21 1.03 -18.47
N ALA A 128 56.47 0.16 -19.17
CA ALA A 128 56.96 -0.52 -20.38
C ALA A 128 57.23 0.47 -21.52
N GLY A 129 56.33 1.44 -21.74
CA GLY A 129 56.52 2.51 -22.72
C GLY A 129 57.74 3.38 -22.43
N LEU A 130 57.95 3.75 -21.17
CA LEU A 130 59.16 4.46 -20.71
C LEU A 130 60.42 3.61 -20.91
N THR A 131 60.37 2.31 -20.64
CA THR A 131 61.52 1.40 -20.83
C THR A 131 61.91 1.29 -22.32
N GLN A 132 60.93 1.19 -23.21
CA GLN A 132 61.17 1.15 -24.66
C GLN A 132 61.74 2.47 -25.20
N LEU A 133 61.26 3.60 -24.69
CA LEU A 133 61.87 4.90 -24.98
C LEU A 133 63.31 4.97 -24.43
N SER A 134 63.58 4.37 -23.27
CA SER A 134 64.92 4.35 -22.64
C SER A 134 65.93 3.58 -23.49
N SER A 135 65.56 2.40 -23.99
CA SER A 135 66.43 1.63 -24.89
C SER A 135 66.67 2.33 -26.23
N THR A 136 65.68 3.08 -26.71
CA THR A 136 65.81 3.88 -27.95
C THR A 136 66.78 5.04 -27.75
N VAL A 137 66.74 5.68 -26.58
CA VAL A 137 67.69 6.74 -26.19
C VAL A 137 69.11 6.17 -26.12
N GLU A 138 69.32 5.02 -25.49
CA GLU A 138 70.64 4.35 -25.44
C GLU A 138 71.18 4.03 -26.85
N GLY A 139 70.32 3.61 -27.78
CA GLY A 139 70.69 3.39 -29.18
C GLY A 139 71.07 4.66 -29.94
N VAL A 140 70.36 5.77 -29.71
CA VAL A 140 70.65 7.07 -30.34
C VAL A 140 71.93 7.70 -29.76
N PHE A 141 72.18 7.53 -28.46
CA PHE A 141 73.45 7.90 -27.83
C PHE A 141 74.64 7.13 -28.40
N ALA A 142 74.48 5.83 -28.71
CA ALA A 142 75.52 5.02 -29.34
C ALA A 142 75.82 5.43 -30.80
N SER A 143 74.84 6.01 -31.51
CA SER A 143 75.02 6.53 -32.88
C SER A 143 75.63 7.95 -32.97
N GLY A 144 75.80 8.65 -31.84
CA GLY A 144 76.51 9.94 -31.78
C GLY A 144 75.70 11.18 -32.19
N ASP A 145 74.38 11.06 -32.39
CA ASP A 145 73.53 12.14 -32.90
C ASP A 145 72.89 12.95 -31.75
N LEU A 146 73.69 13.86 -31.14
CA LEU A 146 73.33 14.67 -29.97
C LEU A 146 71.98 15.44 -30.04
N PRO A 147 71.58 16.06 -31.17
CA PRO A 147 70.33 16.83 -31.19
C PRO A 147 69.07 15.96 -31.13
N ARG A 148 69.10 14.75 -31.73
CA ARG A 148 67.99 13.79 -31.66
C ARG A 148 67.82 13.14 -30.29
N ALA A 149 68.95 12.91 -29.60
CA ALA A 149 68.94 12.44 -28.21
C ALA A 149 68.29 13.46 -27.25
N ALA A 150 68.56 14.76 -27.46
CA ALA A 150 67.98 15.82 -26.65
C ALA A 150 66.46 15.94 -26.81
N GLU A 151 65.94 15.78 -28.04
CA GLU A 151 64.50 15.79 -28.31
C GLU A 151 63.78 14.57 -27.70
N THR A 152 64.37 13.38 -27.78
CA THR A 152 63.83 12.17 -27.14
C THR A 152 63.86 12.24 -25.61
N LEU A 153 64.89 12.85 -25.02
CA LEU A 153 64.95 13.14 -23.57
C LEU A 153 63.91 14.18 -23.13
N ALA A 154 63.64 15.20 -23.94
CA ALA A 154 62.61 16.19 -23.65
C ALA A 154 61.20 15.56 -23.68
N ASN A 155 60.96 14.65 -24.62
CA ASN A 155 59.71 13.88 -24.70
C ASN A 155 59.55 12.96 -23.48
N MET A 156 60.62 12.27 -23.04
CA MET A 156 60.60 11.50 -21.79
C MET A 156 60.28 12.34 -20.55
N ARG A 157 60.92 13.51 -20.42
CA ARG A 157 60.67 14.42 -19.29
C ARG A 157 59.20 14.87 -19.26
N THR A 158 58.60 15.10 -20.41
CA THR A 158 57.20 15.53 -20.50
C THR A 158 56.24 14.39 -20.12
N LEU A 159 56.53 13.15 -20.51
CA LEU A 159 55.76 11.96 -20.12
C LEU A 159 55.86 11.68 -18.62
N LEU A 160 57.05 11.81 -18.02
CA LEU A 160 57.23 11.66 -16.58
C LEU A 160 56.47 12.74 -15.79
N VAL A 161 56.47 13.99 -16.26
CA VAL A 161 55.69 15.09 -15.65
C VAL A 161 54.18 14.85 -15.77
N CYS A 162 53.70 14.30 -16.89
CA CYS A 162 52.29 13.95 -17.07
C CYS A 162 51.87 12.75 -16.21
N CYS A 163 52.71 11.72 -16.07
CA CYS A 163 52.46 10.59 -15.18
C CYS A 163 52.42 11.04 -13.70
N TRP A 164 53.31 11.98 -13.30
CA TRP A 164 53.31 12.56 -11.96
C TRP A 164 52.14 13.52 -11.69
N ARG A 165 51.58 14.19 -12.71
CA ARG A 165 50.40 15.07 -12.57
C ARG A 165 49.08 14.32 -12.69
N GLY A 166 49.01 13.23 -13.44
CA GLY A 166 47.83 12.39 -13.61
C GLY A 166 47.67 11.32 -12.50
N GLY A 167 48.79 10.86 -11.95
CA GLY A 167 48.84 9.92 -10.83
C GLY A 167 48.64 10.62 -9.49
N ARG A 168 47.41 10.55 -8.96
CA ARG A 168 47.15 10.67 -7.52
C ARG A 168 47.96 9.59 -6.79
N ILE A 169 49.16 9.96 -6.39
CA ILE A 169 49.93 9.37 -5.30
C ILE A 169 50.22 10.58 -4.40
N CYS A 170 49.37 10.99 -3.46
CA CYS A 170 48.50 10.27 -2.53
C CYS A 170 47.04 10.71 -2.57
#